data_AF-A0A356AP79-F1
#
_entry.id   AF-A0A356AP79-F1
#
_cell.length_a   1.000
_cell.length_b   1.000
_cell.length_c   1.000
_cell.angle_alpha   90.00
_cell.angle_beta   90.00
_cell.angle_gamma   90.00
#
_symmetry.space_group_name_H-M   'P 1'
#
loop_
_entity.id
_entity.type
_entity.pdbx_description
1 polymer ?
#
loop_
_entity_poly.entity_id
_entity_poly.type
_entity_poly.pdbx_seq_one_letter_code
_entity_poly.pdbx_strand_id
1 'polypeptide(L)'
;MRLADRIAYINHDIDDAIRGGVMTESEIPQGITSVLGNRRSVRIDTLVHSVIRTSDGNTIAMAGDVKEAFDRLYHFMFEYVYLNPYAKREEKKVPFLIR
;
A
#
# COMPACT_ATOMS: atom_id res chain seq x y z
N MET A 1 -3.93 14.43 -1.79
CA MET A 1 -3.20 13.55 -2.73
C MET A 1 -4.18 12.87 -3.67
N ARG A 2 -3.78 12.53 -4.90
CA ARG A 2 -4.63 11.78 -5.85
C ARG A 2 -4.52 10.27 -5.53
N LEU A 3 -5.56 9.49 -5.86
CA LEU A 3 -5.60 8.05 -5.57
C LEU A 3 -4.41 7.28 -6.18
N ALA A 4 -4.01 7.66 -7.40
CA ALA A 4 -2.84 7.10 -8.07
C ALA A 4 -1.55 7.30 -7.27
N ASP A 5 -1.36 8.48 -6.67
CA ASP A 5 -0.18 8.77 -5.84
C ASP A 5 -0.13 7.85 -4.61
N ARG A 6 -1.29 7.60 -3.97
CA ARG A 6 -1.38 6.69 -2.82
C ARG A 6 -1.04 5.25 -3.19
N ILE A 7 -1.49 4.78 -4.36
CA ILE A 7 -1.15 3.44 -4.87
C ILE A 7 0.35 3.34 -5.16
N ALA A 8 0.93 4.34 -5.82
CA ALA A 8 2.35 4.34 -6.15
C ALA A 8 3.22 4.34 -4.89
N TYR A 9 2.92 5.23 -3.94
CA TYR A 9 3.65 5.38 -2.68
C TYR A 9 3.65 4.10 -1.85
N ILE A 10 2.47 3.52 -1.57
CA ILE A 10 2.41 2.36 -0.67
C ILE A 10 3.13 1.13 -1.26
N ASN A 11 3.10 0.95 -2.59
CA ASN A 11 3.80 -0.16 -3.23
C ASN A 11 5.32 0.05 -3.23
N HIS A 12 5.77 1.30 -3.38
CA HIS A 12 7.18 1.64 -3.25
C HIS A 12 7.68 1.40 -1.82
N ASP A 13 6.92 1.83 -0.82
CA ASP A 13 7.31 1.68 0.58
C ASP A 13 7.34 0.22 1.05
N ILE A 14 6.47 -0.64 0.51
CA ILE A 14 6.57 -2.09 0.72
C ILE A 14 7.88 -2.63 0.14
N ASP A 15 8.23 -2.25 -1.10
CA ASP A 15 9.48 -2.69 -1.74
C ASP A 15 10.71 -2.22 -0.92
N ASP A 16 10.70 -0.98 -0.44
CA ASP A 16 11.80 -0.42 0.35
C ASP A 16 11.90 -1.06 1.74
N ALA A 17 10.77 -1.29 2.42
CA ALA A 17 10.75 -1.98 3.70
C ALA A 17 11.28 -3.43 3.58
N ILE A 18 10.95 -4.12 2.47
CA ILE A 18 11.49 -5.45 2.19
C ILE A 18 13.00 -5.38 1.90
N ARG A 19 13.46 -4.44 1.07
CA ARG A 19 14.89 -4.26 0.77
C ARG A 19 15.72 -3.88 1.99
N GLY A 20 15.16 -3.08 2.89
CA GLY A 20 15.76 -2.70 4.17
C GLY A 20 15.71 -3.80 5.24
N GLY A 21 15.10 -4.96 4.95
CA GLY A 21 14.95 -6.06 5.90
C GLY A 21 14.03 -5.74 7.08
N VAL A 22 13.18 -4.71 6.96
CA VAL A 22 12.19 -4.34 7.98
C VAL A 22 11.03 -5.33 7.99
N MET A 23 10.68 -5.86 6.82
CA MET A 23 9.62 -6.86 6.65
C MET A 23 9.87 -7.76 5.44
N THR A 24 8.98 -8.72 5.25
CA THR A 24 8.89 -9.66 4.14
C THR A 24 7.48 -9.62 3.54
N GLU A 25 7.34 -9.96 2.27
CA GLU A 25 6.02 -9.98 1.60
C GLU A 25 5.01 -10.89 2.32
N SER A 26 5.47 -11.98 2.94
CA SER A 26 4.64 -12.93 3.70
C SER A 26 4.08 -12.38 5.01
N GLU A 27 4.63 -11.28 5.54
CA GLU A 27 4.10 -10.64 6.74
C GLU A 27 2.87 -9.78 6.46
N ILE A 28 2.57 -9.47 5.19
CA ILE A 28 1.33 -8.81 4.81
C ILE A 28 0.16 -9.78 5.11
N PRO A 29 -0.82 -9.39 5.94
CA PRO A 29 -1.91 -10.26 6.35
C PRO A 29 -2.64 -10.93 5.17
N GLN A 30 -2.95 -12.22 5.31
CA GLN A 30 -3.62 -13.00 4.25
C GLN A 30 -4.93 -12.38 3.80
N GLY A 31 -5.71 -11.80 4.72
CA GLY A 31 -6.97 -11.13 4.38
C GLY A 31 -6.81 -9.87 3.51
N ILE A 32 -5.60 -9.36 3.33
CA ILE A 32 -5.27 -8.27 2.39
C ILE A 32 -4.76 -8.89 1.08
N THR A 33 -3.81 -9.83 1.17
CA THR A 33 -3.20 -10.44 -0.02
C THR A 33 -4.16 -11.34 -0.79
N SER A 34 -5.23 -11.85 -0.17
CA SER A 34 -6.30 -12.58 -0.85
C SER A 34 -7.13 -11.70 -1.79
N VAL A 35 -7.19 -10.39 -1.53
CA VAL A 35 -7.93 -9.43 -2.36
C VAL A 35 -6.98 -8.73 -3.32
N LEU A 36 -5.87 -8.20 -2.80
CA LEU A 36 -4.95 -7.38 -3.58
C LEU A 36 -3.89 -8.21 -4.31
N GLY A 37 -3.58 -9.41 -3.86
CA GLY A 37 -2.46 -10.21 -4.36
C GLY A 37 -1.26 -10.23 -3.42
N ASN A 38 -0.48 -11.29 -3.53
CA ASN A 38 0.67 -11.63 -2.67
C ASN A 38 2.04 -11.26 -3.27
N ARG A 39 2.04 -10.46 -4.33
CA ARG A 39 3.27 -9.92 -4.93
C ARG A 39 2.97 -8.55 -5.53
N ARG A 40 3.99 -7.69 -5.55
CA ARG A 40 3.90 -6.30 -6.01
C ARG A 40 3.14 -6.12 -7.33
N SER A 41 3.49 -6.87 -8.37
CA SER A 41 2.87 -6.70 -9.69
C SER A 41 1.37 -7.00 -9.67
N VAL A 42 0.94 -8.03 -8.94
CA VAL A 42 -0.48 -8.41 -8.82
C VAL A 42 -1.25 -7.36 -8.01
N ARG A 43 -0.63 -6.82 -6.96
CA ARG A 43 -1.19 -5.74 -6.16
C ARG A 43 -1.41 -4.47 -6.94
N ILE A 44 -0.42 -4.04 -7.72
CA ILE A 44 -0.56 -2.87 -8.59
C ILE A 44 -1.66 -3.12 -9.64
N ASP A 45 -1.61 -4.27 -10.31
CA ASP A 45 -2.58 -4.64 -11.35
C ASP A 45 -4.02 -4.61 -10.83
N THR A 46 -4.26 -5.25 -9.67
CA THR A 46 -5.57 -5.28 -9.00
C THR A 46 -6.07 -3.88 -8.66
N LEU A 47 -5.22 -3.05 -8.05
CA LEU A 47 -5.60 -1.69 -7.66
C LEU A 47 -5.92 -0.82 -8.87
N VAL A 48 -5.08 -0.87 -9.91
CA VAL A 48 -5.27 -0.10 -11.15
C VAL A 48 -6.53 -0.55 -11.88
N HIS A 49 -6.74 -1.85 -12.05
CA HIS A 49 -7.95 -2.38 -12.69
C HIS A 49 -9.22 -2.04 -11.91
N SER A 50 -9.18 -2.09 -10.58
CA SER A 50 -10.31 -1.69 -9.74
C SER A 50 -10.65 -0.20 -9.95
N VAL A 51 -9.63 0.66 -10.01
CA VAL A 51 -9.82 2.09 -10.30
C VAL A 51 -10.44 2.30 -11.67
N ILE A 52 -9.90 1.68 -12.72
CA ILE A 52 -10.42 1.83 -14.09
C ILE A 52 -11.86 1.35 -14.20
N ARG A 53 -12.22 0.24 -13.54
CA ARG A 53 -13.55 -0.37 -13.65
C ARG A 53 -14.63 0.33 -12.83
N THR A 54 -14.25 0.98 -11.73
CA THR A 54 -15.20 1.59 -10.79
C THR A 54 -15.34 3.09 -11.00
N SER A 55 -14.31 3.73 -11.53
CA SER A 55 -14.34 5.16 -11.78
C SER A 55 -15.29 5.51 -12.94
N ASP A 56 -15.95 6.65 -12.82
CA ASP A 56 -16.74 7.26 -13.89
C ASP A 56 -16.18 8.66 -14.21
N GLY A 57 -16.77 9.34 -15.19
CA GLY A 57 -16.30 10.65 -15.65
C GLY A 57 -16.22 11.74 -14.58
N ASN A 58 -16.85 11.54 -13.41
CA ASN A 58 -16.87 12.49 -12.31
C ASN A 58 -16.26 11.96 -11.00
N THR A 59 -16.05 10.64 -10.89
CA THR A 59 -15.68 9.97 -9.64
C THR A 59 -14.52 9.01 -9.86
N ILE A 60 -13.43 9.21 -9.12
CA ILE A 60 -12.31 8.25 -9.06
C ILE A 60 -12.49 7.36 -7.83
N ALA A 61 -12.76 6.08 -8.04
CA ALA A 61 -13.11 5.13 -6.98
C ALA A 61 -12.50 3.74 -7.22
N MET A 62 -12.42 2.94 -6.16
CA MET A 62 -12.14 1.50 -6.21
C MET A 62 -13.40 0.72 -5.85
N ALA A 63 -13.50 -0.54 -6.27
CA ALA A 63 -14.48 -1.48 -5.76
C ALA A 63 -14.39 -1.57 -4.22
N GLY A 64 -15.53 -1.79 -3.55
CA GLY A 64 -15.63 -1.67 -2.09
C GLY A 64 -14.68 -2.60 -1.32
N ASP A 65 -14.59 -3.86 -1.75
CA ASP A 65 -13.68 -4.88 -1.21
C ASP A 65 -12.21 -4.52 -1.43
N VAL A 66 -11.86 -4.04 -2.64
CA VAL A 66 -10.51 -3.58 -2.98
C VAL A 66 -10.13 -2.35 -2.15
N LYS A 67 -11.07 -1.41 -1.97
CA LYS A 67 -10.86 -0.22 -1.14
C LYS A 67 -10.63 -0.60 0.32
N GLU A 68 -11.44 -1.49 0.88
CA GLU A 68 -11.28 -1.97 2.25
C GLU A 68 -9.91 -2.65 2.44
N ALA A 69 -9.52 -3.53 1.51
CA ALA A 69 -8.22 -4.19 1.57
C ALA A 69 -7.05 -3.18 1.42
N PHE A 70 -7.21 -2.16 0.57
CA PHE A 70 -6.22 -1.09 0.40
C PHE A 70 -6.07 -0.24 1.67
N ASP A 71 -7.17 0.13 2.32
CA ASP A 71 -7.14 0.87 3.58
C ASP A 71 -6.49 0.02 4.69
N ARG A 72 -6.80 -1.27 4.76
CA ARG A 72 -6.14 -2.21 5.70
C ARG A 72 -4.64 -2.34 5.43
N LEU A 73 -4.22 -2.37 4.16
CA LEU A 73 -2.80 -2.37 3.80
C LEU A 73 -2.11 -1.10 4.26
N TYR A 74 -2.76 0.06 4.09
CA TYR A 74 -2.24 1.33 4.55
C TYR A 74 -2.06 1.35 6.08
N HIS A 75 -3.04 0.87 6.83
CA HIS A 75 -2.94 0.75 8.29
C HIS A 75 -1.82 -0.20 8.72
N PHE A 76 -1.71 -1.37 8.08
CA PHE A 76 -0.63 -2.32 8.34
C PHE A 76 0.75 -1.68 8.12
N MET A 77 0.97 -1.03 6.97
CA MET A 77 2.24 -0.35 6.69
C MET A 77 2.52 0.76 7.70
N PHE A 78 1.49 1.46 8.14
CA PHE A 78 1.64 2.51 9.13
C PHE A 78 2.12 2.01 10.49
N GLU A 79 1.54 0.93 10.97
CA GLU A 79 1.94 0.32 12.24
C GLU A 79 3.29 -0.39 12.13
N TYR A 80 3.51 -1.15 11.06
CA TYR A 80 4.65 -2.05 10.93
C TYR A 80 5.95 -1.35 10.52
N VAL A 81 5.85 -0.35 9.64
CA VAL A 81 7.00 0.35 9.07
C VAL A 81 7.17 1.72 9.69
N TYR A 82 6.13 2.56 9.73
CA TYR A 82 6.32 3.96 10.15
C TYR A 82 6.32 4.17 11.67
N LEU A 83 5.66 3.33 12.47
CA LEU A 83 5.69 3.41 13.93
C LEU A 83 6.83 2.62 14.57
N ASN A 84 7.47 1.71 13.84
CA ASN A 84 8.50 0.83 14.38
C ASN A 84 9.85 1.57 14.59
N PRO A 85 10.38 1.64 15.83
CA PRO A 85 11.68 2.27 16.12
C PRO A 85 12.86 1.65 15.34
N TYR A 86 12.75 0.39 14.93
CA TYR A 86 13.79 -0.32 14.17
C TYR A 86 13.89 0.20 12.73
N ALA A 87 12.75 0.46 12.07
CA ALA A 87 12.70 1.07 10.74
C ALA A 87 13.24 2.52 10.75
N LYS A 88 12.97 3.27 11.83
CA LYS A 88 13.44 4.65 11.99
C LYS A 88 14.95 4.82 12.16
N ARG A 89 15.70 3.75 12.43
CA ARG A 89 17.17 3.83 12.55
C ARG A 89 17.88 3.89 11.20
N GLU A 90 17.29 3.30 10.15
CA GLU A 90 17.89 3.23 8.80
C GLU A 90 17.29 4.27 7.82
N GLU A 91 16.14 4.87 8.13
CA GLU A 91 15.56 5.92 7.29
C GLU A 91 16.33 7.25 7.41
N LYS A 92 17.04 7.63 6.34
CA LYS A 92 17.22 9.05 6.00
C LYS A 92 15.83 9.65 5.76
N LYS A 93 15.24 10.16 6.84
CA LYS A 93 13.89 10.74 6.92
C LYS A 93 13.52 11.54 5.67
N VAL A 94 12.62 11.01 4.84
CA VAL A 94 11.75 11.86 4.03
C VAL A 94 10.61 12.29 4.95
N PRO A 95 10.36 13.60 5.15
CA PRO A 95 9.31 14.04 6.05
C PRO A 95 7.96 13.54 5.54
N PHE A 96 7.29 12.76 6.40
CA PHE A 96 5.89 12.39 6.35
C PHE A 96 5.03 13.50 5.71
N LEU A 97 4.64 13.31 4.45
CA LEU A 97 3.77 14.22 3.71
C LEU A 97 2.32 13.71 3.82
N ILE A 98 1.82 13.63 5.04
CA ILE A 98 0.38 13.49 5.28
C ILE A 98 -0.22 14.90 5.29
N ARG A 99 -1.07 15.17 4.30
CA ARG A 99 -1.96 16.32 4.23
C ARG A 99 -3.34 15.86 3.80
#